data_AF-A0A170ZHE0-F1
#
_entry.id   AF-A0A170ZHE0-F1
#
_cell.length_a   1.000
_cell.length_b   1.000
_cell.length_c   1.000
_cell.angle_alpha   90.00
_cell.angle_beta   90.00
_cell.angle_gamma   90.00
#
_symmetry.space_group_name_H-M   'P 1'
#
loop_
_entity.id
_entity.type
_entity.pdbx_description
1 polymer ?
#
loop_
_entity_poly.entity_id
_entity_poly.type
_entity_poly.pdbx_seq_one_letter_code
_entity_poly.pdbx_strand_id
1 'polypeptide(L)'
;RNRNEYTLNPLTRIHWRASLVPAAAVIPAPIAYIKVVAVKKLVVDSVQKYFVDKPPVWGVDDGTSVKKIDHSISQYTGGIIQEDCKIPLHMGPSGLPELAHVVIGLEGCSHQDPDFIPMCVLSVMMGGGGSFSAGGPGKGMYTRLYTNVLNRYHWMFNATAYNQTYSDSGLFYIHASAPPNHVRDIIDVITKEMSAMAGEVGNTELRRAKTQLQSMILMNLEARPVVFEDIARQVLAVGHRKLPSTFIQEIENVTKADIERIATRLLKSQPSVA
;
A
#
# COMPACT_ATOMS: atom_id res chain seq x y z
N ARG A 1 17.12 -40.59 -20.43
CA ARG A 1 16.58 -40.64 -19.04
C ARG A 1 16.91 -39.30 -18.38
N ASN A 2 16.24 -38.21 -18.78
CA ASN A 2 14.98 -37.62 -18.28
C ASN A 2 15.09 -36.84 -16.95
N ARG A 3 14.65 -35.56 -17.05
CA ARG A 3 14.14 -34.61 -16.04
C ARG A 3 15.16 -33.83 -15.19
N ASN A 4 15.09 -32.51 -14.98
CA ASN A 4 14.08 -31.49 -15.29
C ASN A 4 14.76 -30.12 -15.53
N GLU A 5 14.41 -29.49 -16.65
CA GLU A 5 14.70 -28.09 -16.96
C GLU A 5 13.76 -27.19 -16.15
N TYR A 6 14.29 -26.09 -15.62
CA TYR A 6 13.51 -25.02 -15.01
C TYR A 6 12.80 -24.22 -16.12
N THR A 7 11.57 -24.62 -16.44
CA THR A 7 10.63 -23.79 -17.19
C THR A 7 10.25 -22.57 -16.37
N LEU A 8 10.97 -21.46 -16.58
CA LEU A 8 10.52 -20.12 -16.22
C LEU A 8 9.26 -19.81 -17.03
N ASN A 9 8.13 -19.76 -16.34
CA ASN A 9 6.83 -19.39 -16.90
C ASN A 9 6.91 -17.96 -17.49
N PRO A 10 6.59 -17.72 -18.79
CA PRO A 10 6.78 -16.41 -19.41
C PRO A 10 5.73 -15.34 -19.02
N LEU A 11 4.85 -15.60 -18.04
CA LEU A 11 3.72 -14.73 -17.72
C LEU A 11 3.98 -13.66 -16.65
N THR A 12 5.17 -13.60 -16.03
CA THR A 12 5.52 -12.51 -15.10
C THR A 12 6.15 -11.33 -15.84
N ARG A 13 5.40 -10.71 -16.75
CA ARG A 13 5.67 -9.32 -17.15
C ARG A 13 5.21 -8.41 -16.01
N ILE A 14 6.09 -8.22 -15.02
CA ILE A 14 5.92 -7.15 -14.03
C ILE A 14 6.23 -5.84 -14.77
N HIS A 15 5.18 -5.22 -15.32
CA HIS A 15 5.21 -3.82 -15.64
C HIS A 15 5.36 -3.06 -14.32
N TRP A 16 6.42 -2.26 -14.20
CA TRP A 16 6.65 -1.38 -13.05
C TRP A 16 5.40 -0.50 -12.82
N ARG A 17 4.63 -0.84 -11.79
CA ARG A 17 3.51 -0.05 -11.28
C ARG A 17 4.00 0.63 -10.00
N ALA A 18 4.14 1.95 -10.06
CA ALA A 18 4.55 2.76 -8.91
C ALA A 18 3.44 2.73 -7.84
N SER A 19 3.75 2.18 -6.67
CA SER A 19 2.87 2.22 -5.49
C SER A 19 2.97 3.58 -4.81
N LEU A 20 1.83 4.18 -4.49
CA LEU A 20 1.69 5.49 -3.86
C LEU A 20 1.56 5.40 -2.33
N VAL A 21 2.60 4.98 -1.60
CA VAL A 21 2.74 5.21 -0.13
C VAL A 21 4.24 5.34 0.22
N PRO A 22 4.67 6.26 1.12
CA PRO A 22 6.08 6.53 1.37
C PRO A 22 6.73 5.39 2.17
N ALA A 23 7.68 4.68 1.55
CA ALA A 23 8.57 3.77 2.26
C ALA A 23 9.77 4.56 2.83
N ALA A 24 9.54 5.29 3.92
CA ALA A 24 10.60 5.82 4.76
C ALA A 24 10.74 4.94 6.01
N ALA A 25 11.52 3.85 5.93
CA ALA A 25 12.08 3.18 7.11
C ALA A 25 13.24 2.23 6.73
N VAL A 26 14.46 2.68 7.05
CA VAL A 26 15.56 1.89 7.64
C VAL A 26 15.92 0.55 6.98
N ILE A 27 16.97 0.56 6.16
CA ILE A 27 17.80 -0.63 5.95
C ILE A 27 18.97 -0.53 6.93
N PRO A 28 19.04 -1.34 8.01
CA PRO A 28 20.29 -1.51 8.72
C PRO A 28 21.21 -2.32 7.81
N ALA A 29 22.40 -1.79 7.52
CA ALA A 29 23.43 -2.50 6.81
C ALA A 29 23.93 -3.70 7.64
N PRO A 30 23.95 -4.92 7.09
CA PRO A 30 24.86 -5.97 7.54
C PRO A 30 25.93 -6.16 6.47
N ILE A 31 27.13 -5.72 6.83
CA ILE A 31 28.43 -6.37 6.61
C ILE A 31 28.59 -7.20 5.31
N ALA A 32 29.55 -6.71 4.54
CA ALA A 32 30.14 -7.21 3.31
C ALA A 32 30.36 -8.74 3.18
N TYR A 33 30.56 -9.15 1.92
CA TYR A 33 31.08 -10.43 1.42
C TYR A 33 30.11 -11.52 0.94
N ILE A 34 29.08 -11.16 0.15
CA ILE A 34 28.47 -12.13 -0.78
C ILE A 34 28.19 -11.46 -2.14
N LYS A 35 28.81 -12.00 -3.21
CA LYS A 35 28.52 -11.82 -4.66
C LYS A 35 29.06 -10.60 -5.42
N VAL A 36 30.37 -10.51 -5.66
CA VAL A 36 30.89 -9.70 -6.80
C VAL A 36 30.59 -10.40 -8.15
N VAL A 37 30.58 -11.74 -8.19
CA VAL A 37 30.41 -12.51 -9.45
C VAL A 37 28.94 -12.63 -9.89
N ALA A 38 27.99 -12.82 -8.96
CA ALA A 38 26.57 -12.91 -9.33
C ALA A 38 25.95 -11.53 -9.63
N VAL A 39 26.44 -10.45 -8.99
CA VAL A 39 26.03 -9.08 -9.33
C VAL A 39 26.48 -8.75 -10.76
N LYS A 40 27.69 -9.15 -11.17
CA LYS A 40 28.14 -8.91 -12.54
C LYS A 40 27.24 -9.62 -13.57
N LYS A 41 26.94 -10.90 -13.41
CA LYS A 41 26.17 -11.64 -14.43
C LYS A 41 24.67 -11.34 -14.42
N LEU A 42 24.04 -11.16 -13.27
CA LEU A 42 22.59 -10.91 -13.23
C LEU A 42 22.23 -9.44 -13.36
N VAL A 43 23.00 -8.54 -12.74
CA VAL A 43 22.71 -7.10 -12.76
C VAL A 43 23.28 -6.46 -14.01
N VAL A 44 24.52 -6.75 -14.42
CA VAL A 44 25.08 -6.14 -15.64
C VAL A 44 24.36 -6.69 -16.87
N ASP A 45 24.07 -7.99 -16.97
CA ASP A 45 23.32 -8.50 -18.13
C ASP A 45 21.88 -7.96 -18.16
N SER A 46 21.24 -7.74 -17.00
CA SER A 46 19.91 -7.11 -16.95
C SER A 46 19.97 -5.63 -17.29
N VAL A 47 20.96 -4.88 -16.79
CA VAL A 47 21.16 -3.46 -17.10
C VAL A 47 21.49 -3.30 -18.57
N GLN A 48 22.39 -4.11 -19.11
CA GLN A 48 22.73 -4.15 -20.52
C GLN A 48 21.47 -4.44 -21.35
N LYS A 49 20.74 -5.51 -21.05
CA LYS A 49 19.53 -5.90 -21.79
C LYS A 49 18.38 -4.88 -21.72
N TYR A 50 18.15 -4.25 -20.57
CA TYR A 50 16.96 -3.42 -20.34
C TYR A 50 17.20 -1.91 -20.43
N PHE A 51 18.44 -1.44 -20.23
CA PHE A 51 18.77 -0.01 -20.22
C PHE A 51 19.80 0.41 -21.29
N VAL A 52 20.60 -0.52 -21.84
CA VAL A 52 21.62 -0.19 -22.87
C VAL A 52 21.20 -0.70 -24.25
N ASP A 53 20.89 -1.99 -24.38
CA ASP A 53 20.47 -2.65 -25.62
C ASP A 53 19.02 -2.29 -26.01
N LYS A 54 18.19 -1.98 -25.01
CA LYS A 54 16.90 -1.32 -25.21
C LYS A 54 17.11 0.17 -25.10
N PRO A 55 17.02 0.94 -26.20
CA PRO A 55 17.10 2.39 -26.11
C PRO A 55 15.97 2.89 -25.19
N PRO A 56 16.25 3.89 -24.34
CA PRO A 56 15.22 4.50 -23.53
C PRO A 56 14.14 5.09 -24.44
N VAL A 57 12.87 4.93 -24.05
CA VAL A 57 11.71 5.33 -24.85
C VAL A 57 11.72 6.82 -25.21
N TRP A 58 12.40 7.65 -24.42
CA TRP A 58 12.54 9.10 -24.64
C TRP A 58 13.71 9.50 -25.56
N GLY A 59 14.54 8.55 -26.01
CA GLY A 59 15.74 8.82 -26.82
C GLY A 59 15.56 8.57 -28.32
N VAL A 60 14.37 8.11 -28.75
CA VAL A 60 14.10 7.74 -30.14
C VAL A 60 12.93 8.58 -30.65
N ASP A 61 13.26 9.72 -31.28
CA ASP A 61 12.33 10.61 -31.99
C ASP A 61 11.91 10.05 -33.36
N ASP A 62 11.87 8.72 -33.52
CA ASP A 62 11.20 8.14 -34.69
C ASP A 62 9.73 8.03 -34.34
N GLY A 63 8.91 8.91 -34.94
CA GLY A 63 7.44 8.91 -34.84
C GLY A 63 6.74 7.62 -35.33
N THR A 64 7.46 6.50 -35.41
CA THR A 64 6.97 5.18 -35.74
C THR A 64 7.13 4.24 -34.55
N SER A 65 5.98 3.89 -33.97
CA SER A 65 5.81 2.89 -32.90
C SER A 65 6.06 3.37 -31.46
N VAL A 66 5.43 4.50 -31.09
CA VAL A 66 4.83 4.57 -29.75
C VAL A 66 3.87 3.38 -29.70
N LYS A 67 4.28 2.28 -29.05
CA LYS A 67 3.34 1.18 -28.75
C LYS A 67 2.12 1.84 -28.16
N LYS A 68 0.97 1.71 -28.84
CA LYS A 68 -0.30 2.30 -28.42
C LYS A 68 -0.44 1.98 -26.93
N ILE A 69 -0.35 3.02 -26.10
CA ILE A 69 -0.36 2.85 -24.64
C ILE A 69 -1.67 2.12 -24.33
N ASP A 70 -1.56 1.02 -23.62
CA ASP A 70 -2.73 0.26 -23.24
C ASP A 70 -3.51 1.09 -22.22
N HIS A 71 -4.63 1.64 -22.66
CA HIS A 71 -5.55 2.42 -21.85
C HIS A 71 -6.68 1.54 -21.29
N SER A 72 -6.57 0.21 -21.39
CA SER A 72 -7.53 -0.69 -20.74
C SER A 72 -7.50 -0.48 -19.23
N ILE A 73 -8.69 -0.38 -18.66
CA ILE A 73 -8.88 -0.24 -17.22
C ILE A 73 -8.61 -1.61 -16.59
N SER A 74 -7.77 -1.65 -15.55
CA SER A 74 -7.57 -2.89 -14.81
C SER A 74 -8.86 -3.34 -14.14
N GLN A 75 -9.16 -4.63 -14.27
CA GLN A 75 -10.31 -5.24 -13.62
C GLN A 75 -9.85 -5.90 -12.33
N TYR A 76 -10.42 -5.47 -11.21
CA TYR A 76 -10.20 -6.14 -9.95
C TYR A 76 -11.04 -7.42 -9.90
N THR A 77 -10.37 -8.57 -9.98
CA THR A 77 -11.05 -9.88 -10.04
C THR A 77 -11.30 -10.50 -8.66
N GLY A 78 -10.82 -9.86 -7.58
CA GLY A 78 -10.93 -10.39 -6.23
C GLY A 78 -10.33 -11.80 -6.09
N GLY A 79 -10.71 -12.50 -5.01
CA GLY A 79 -10.51 -13.94 -4.88
C GLY A 79 -9.37 -14.37 -3.96
N ILE A 80 -9.12 -15.68 -3.95
CA ILE A 80 -8.15 -16.35 -3.08
C ILE A 80 -7.16 -17.09 -3.95
N ILE A 81 -5.87 -16.78 -3.79
CA ILE A 81 -4.77 -17.55 -4.37
C ILE A 81 -4.03 -18.15 -3.19
N GLN A 82 -3.95 -19.48 -3.16
CA GLN A 82 -3.20 -20.20 -2.14
C GLN A 82 -1.86 -20.63 -2.74
N GLU A 83 -0.77 -20.19 -2.12
CA GLU A 83 0.58 -20.63 -2.44
C GLU A 83 1.20 -21.31 -1.23
N ASP A 84 1.69 -22.53 -1.41
CA ASP A 84 2.40 -23.25 -0.35
C ASP A 84 3.81 -22.66 -0.18
N CYS A 85 3.95 -21.76 0.79
CA CYS A 85 5.24 -21.22 1.17
C CYS A 85 5.89 -22.06 2.27
N LYS A 86 7.16 -22.42 2.09
CA LYS A 86 7.96 -23.01 3.17
C LYS A 86 8.20 -21.94 4.22
N ILE A 87 7.70 -22.16 5.43
CA ILE A 87 7.99 -21.27 6.57
C ILE A 87 9.52 -21.28 6.74
N PRO A 88 10.20 -20.13 6.60
CA PRO A 88 11.64 -20.08 6.81
C PRO A 88 11.91 -20.42 8.28
N LEU A 89 12.40 -21.64 8.53
CA LEU A 89 12.80 -22.16 9.85
C LEU A 89 14.01 -21.42 10.45
N HIS A 90 14.39 -20.27 9.91
CA HIS A 90 15.39 -19.42 10.51
C HIS A 90 14.76 -18.70 11.69
N MET A 91 14.84 -19.35 12.87
CA MET A 91 14.96 -18.60 14.10
C MET A 91 16.22 -17.74 13.97
N GLY A 92 16.06 -16.52 13.49
CA GLY A 92 17.09 -15.51 13.67
C GLY A 92 17.46 -15.44 15.15
N PRO A 93 18.67 -15.00 15.50
CA PRO A 93 19.11 -14.90 16.90
C PRO A 93 18.24 -13.97 17.77
N SER A 94 17.26 -13.29 17.15
CA SER A 94 16.39 -12.28 17.73
C SER A 94 15.21 -12.79 18.55
N GLY A 95 14.91 -14.10 18.56
CA GLY A 95 13.83 -14.66 19.40
C GLY A 95 12.45 -14.03 19.17
N LEU A 96 12.21 -13.48 17.97
CA LEU A 96 10.94 -12.85 17.63
C LEU A 96 9.82 -13.90 17.57
N PRO A 97 8.61 -13.57 18.06
CA PRO A 97 7.49 -14.50 18.04
C PRO A 97 7.11 -14.86 16.60
N GLU A 98 6.74 -16.11 16.38
CA GLU A 98 6.12 -16.54 15.14
C GLU A 98 4.76 -15.86 14.99
N LEU A 99 4.56 -15.13 13.90
CA LEU A 99 3.32 -14.42 13.61
C LEU A 99 2.78 -14.90 12.26
N ALA A 100 1.47 -15.12 12.23
CA ALA A 100 0.71 -15.19 11.00
C ALA A 100 0.32 -13.77 10.58
N HIS A 101 0.43 -13.49 9.29
CA HIS A 101 0.01 -12.24 8.68
C HIS A 101 -1.22 -12.51 7.82
N VAL A 102 -2.23 -11.67 7.97
CA VAL A 102 -3.47 -11.74 7.19
C VAL A 102 -3.70 -10.37 6.57
N VAL A 103 -3.96 -10.33 5.28
CA VAL A 103 -4.35 -9.14 4.55
C VAL A 103 -5.70 -9.39 3.90
N ILE A 104 -6.69 -8.58 4.26
CA ILE A 104 -7.97 -8.56 3.56
C ILE A 104 -8.03 -7.25 2.78
N GLY A 105 -8.26 -7.35 1.47
CA GLY A 105 -8.29 -6.22 0.54
C GLY A 105 -9.60 -6.12 -0.23
N LEU A 106 -9.92 -4.89 -0.63
CA LEU A 106 -11.07 -4.47 -1.43
C LEU A 106 -10.57 -3.58 -2.57
N GLU A 107 -11.36 -3.46 -3.63
CA GLU A 107 -11.03 -2.56 -4.74
C GLU A 107 -11.07 -1.11 -4.27
N GLY A 108 -9.94 -0.41 -4.38
CA GLY A 108 -9.82 1.01 -4.08
C GLY A 108 -10.21 1.89 -5.28
N CYS A 109 -9.81 3.15 -5.25
CA CYS A 109 -10.02 4.09 -6.35
C CYS A 109 -8.70 4.45 -7.04
N SER A 110 -8.78 5.00 -8.24
CA SER A 110 -7.63 5.64 -8.91
C SER A 110 -7.29 6.99 -8.27
N HIS A 111 -6.07 7.48 -8.45
CA HIS A 111 -5.67 8.82 -7.99
C HIS A 111 -6.31 9.95 -8.80
N GLN A 112 -6.91 9.61 -9.95
CA GLN A 112 -7.65 10.55 -10.79
C GLN A 112 -9.16 10.56 -10.45
N ASP A 113 -9.62 9.63 -9.61
CA ASP A 113 -11.01 9.54 -9.17
C ASP A 113 -11.33 10.72 -8.22
N PRO A 114 -12.48 11.39 -8.36
CA PRO A 114 -12.91 12.42 -7.39
C PRO A 114 -12.98 11.90 -5.94
N ASP A 115 -13.15 10.58 -5.75
CA ASP A 115 -13.22 9.93 -4.45
C ASP A 115 -11.85 9.72 -3.78
N PHE A 116 -10.75 10.08 -4.45
CA PHE A 116 -9.39 9.83 -3.96
C PHE A 116 -9.10 10.49 -2.60
N ILE A 117 -9.45 11.76 -2.45
CA ILE A 117 -9.20 12.50 -1.20
C ILE A 117 -10.04 11.94 -0.04
N PRO A 118 -11.36 11.76 -0.17
CA PRO A 118 -12.13 11.14 0.89
C PRO A 118 -11.73 9.67 1.16
N MET A 119 -11.21 8.91 0.19
CA MET A 119 -10.59 7.59 0.44
C MET A 119 -9.34 7.70 1.33
N CYS A 120 -8.49 8.72 1.12
CA CYS A 120 -7.33 8.97 1.98
C CYS A 120 -7.76 9.34 3.40
N VAL A 121 -8.82 10.15 3.55
CA VAL A 121 -9.39 10.50 4.87
C VAL A 121 -9.93 9.24 5.56
N LEU A 122 -10.64 8.37 4.83
CA LEU A 122 -11.12 7.09 5.35
C LEU A 122 -9.96 6.20 5.83
N SER A 123 -8.87 6.11 5.07
CA SER A 123 -7.68 5.34 5.46
C SER A 123 -7.06 5.85 6.77
N VAL A 124 -6.95 7.17 6.95
CA VAL A 124 -6.45 7.77 8.18
C VAL A 124 -7.41 7.58 9.35
N MET A 125 -8.73 7.63 9.09
CA MET A 125 -9.76 7.40 10.10
C MET A 125 -9.74 5.96 10.63
N MET A 126 -9.59 4.99 9.73
CA MET A 126 -9.41 3.58 10.09
C MET A 126 -8.08 3.36 10.80
N GLY A 127 -7.00 3.90 10.25
CA GLY A 127 -5.68 4.00 10.88
C GLY A 127 -5.15 2.66 11.38
N GLY A 128 -4.81 2.60 12.66
CA GLY A 128 -4.26 1.42 13.31
C GLY A 128 -2.80 1.56 13.70
N GLY A 129 -2.07 0.44 13.73
CA GLY A 129 -0.65 0.37 14.03
C GLY A 129 -0.23 -0.94 14.69
N GLY A 130 0.98 -0.93 15.23
CA GLY A 130 1.47 -2.01 16.09
C GLY A 130 0.92 -1.90 17.52
N SER A 131 0.64 -3.04 18.14
CA SER A 131 0.27 -3.18 19.56
C SER A 131 1.39 -2.65 20.46
N PHE A 132 2.65 -2.91 20.07
CA PHE A 132 3.81 -2.28 20.69
C PHE A 132 4.20 -1.02 19.92
N SER A 133 3.79 0.14 20.41
CA SER A 133 4.23 1.43 19.90
C SER A 133 4.92 2.22 21.01
N ALA A 134 6.24 2.13 21.08
CA ALA A 134 7.03 3.01 21.93
C ALA A 134 7.05 4.41 21.29
N GLY A 135 6.18 5.30 21.74
CA GLY A 135 6.29 6.73 21.47
C GLY A 135 5.13 7.55 21.99
N GLY A 136 5.23 8.87 21.81
CA GLY A 136 4.29 9.82 22.38
C GLY A 136 2.94 9.88 21.66
N PRO A 137 2.04 10.76 22.16
CA PRO A 137 0.77 11.08 21.51
C PRO A 137 0.96 11.44 20.03
N GLY A 138 -0.06 11.16 19.20
CA GLY A 138 -0.08 11.53 17.77
C GLY A 138 0.11 10.37 16.78
N LYS A 139 0.41 9.17 17.25
CA LYS A 139 0.58 7.96 16.39
C LYS A 139 -0.72 7.28 15.94
N GLY A 140 -1.87 7.95 16.04
CA GLY A 140 -3.16 7.35 15.66
C GLY A 140 -3.80 6.43 16.70
N MET A 141 -3.49 6.56 17.99
CA MET A 141 -4.05 5.72 19.06
C MET A 141 -5.58 5.81 19.21
N TYR A 142 -6.21 6.85 18.64
CA TYR A 142 -7.67 7.05 18.66
C TYR A 142 -8.35 6.67 17.34
N THR A 143 -7.64 6.03 16.41
CA THR A 143 -8.21 5.54 15.15
C THR A 143 -9.06 4.29 15.39
N ARG A 144 -10.01 4.00 14.48
CA ARG A 144 -11.00 2.94 14.69
C ARG A 144 -10.34 1.58 14.94
N LEU A 145 -9.34 1.20 14.14
CA LEU A 145 -8.63 -0.07 14.33
C LEU A 145 -7.84 -0.11 15.64
N TYR A 146 -7.29 1.02 16.09
CA TYR A 146 -6.58 1.04 17.36
C TYR A 146 -7.53 0.83 18.56
N THR A 147 -8.67 1.54 18.57
CA THR A 147 -9.62 1.50 19.70
C THR A 147 -10.48 0.24 19.71
N ASN A 148 -10.89 -0.25 18.54
CA ASN A 148 -11.77 -1.41 18.43
C ASN A 148 -11.00 -2.72 18.38
N VAL A 149 -9.81 -2.73 17.75
CA VAL A 149 -9.02 -3.96 17.59
C VAL A 149 -7.92 -4.02 18.64
N LEU A 150 -6.91 -3.15 18.57
CA LEU A 150 -5.70 -3.30 19.38
C LEU A 150 -5.94 -3.15 20.89
N ASN A 151 -6.82 -2.24 21.31
CA ASN A 151 -7.15 -2.07 22.72
C ASN A 151 -8.00 -3.21 23.30
N ARG A 152 -8.73 -3.97 22.46
CA ARG A 152 -9.65 -5.02 22.92
C ARG A 152 -9.06 -6.42 22.80
N TYR A 153 -8.28 -6.67 21.74
CA TYR A 153 -7.69 -7.97 21.45
C TYR A 153 -6.19 -7.94 21.70
N HIS A 154 -5.81 -8.27 22.94
CA HIS A 154 -4.40 -8.26 23.39
C HIS A 154 -3.49 -9.22 22.60
N TRP A 155 -4.06 -10.22 21.93
CA TRP A 155 -3.32 -11.18 21.11
C TRP A 155 -2.99 -10.63 19.71
N MET A 156 -3.56 -9.50 19.30
CA MET A 156 -3.27 -8.84 18.04
C MET A 156 -1.97 -8.04 18.16
N PHE A 157 -0.99 -8.31 17.31
CA PHE A 157 0.31 -7.61 17.28
C PHE A 157 0.29 -6.37 16.38
N ASN A 158 -0.46 -6.42 15.28
CA ASN A 158 -0.60 -5.31 14.34
C ASN A 158 -2.00 -5.36 13.73
N ALA A 159 -2.59 -4.19 13.48
CA ALA A 159 -3.78 -4.02 12.67
C ALA A 159 -3.71 -2.62 12.06
N THR A 160 -3.46 -2.52 10.75
CA THR A 160 -3.28 -1.24 10.06
C THR A 160 -4.02 -1.23 8.72
N ALA A 161 -4.77 -0.16 8.47
CA ALA A 161 -5.42 0.09 7.19
C ALA A 161 -4.49 0.82 6.23
N TYR A 162 -4.48 0.38 4.98
CA TYR A 162 -3.70 0.94 3.90
C TYR A 162 -4.59 1.26 2.70
N ASN A 163 -4.29 2.38 2.06
CA ASN A 163 -4.84 2.75 0.76
C ASN A 163 -3.67 2.85 -0.23
N GLN A 164 -3.66 1.95 -1.20
CA GLN A 164 -2.74 1.99 -2.34
C GLN A 164 -3.52 2.42 -3.56
N THR A 165 -2.99 3.38 -4.28
CA THR A 165 -3.69 4.01 -5.39
C THR A 165 -2.82 3.96 -6.63
N TYR A 166 -3.39 3.57 -7.76
CA TYR A 166 -2.74 3.53 -9.06
C TYR A 166 -3.47 4.47 -10.04
N SER A 167 -3.03 4.52 -11.30
CA SER A 167 -3.63 5.37 -12.34
C SER A 167 -4.99 4.88 -12.81
N ASP A 168 -5.18 3.57 -12.81
CA ASP A 168 -6.32 2.86 -13.38
C ASP A 168 -7.23 2.24 -12.31
N SER A 169 -6.67 1.85 -11.16
CA SER A 169 -7.41 1.26 -10.03
C SER A 169 -6.71 1.58 -8.70
N GLY A 170 -7.18 0.99 -7.60
CA GLY A 170 -6.57 1.07 -6.28
C GLY A 170 -6.85 -0.18 -5.46
N LEU A 171 -6.21 -0.28 -4.31
CA LEU A 171 -6.41 -1.34 -3.35
C LEU A 171 -6.51 -0.75 -1.95
N PHE A 172 -7.63 -1.00 -1.28
CA PHE A 172 -7.81 -0.68 0.13
C PHE A 172 -7.75 -1.98 0.93
N TYR A 173 -6.85 -2.10 1.90
CA TYR A 173 -6.71 -3.33 2.65
C TYR A 173 -6.34 -3.09 4.11
N ILE A 174 -6.67 -4.07 4.95
CA ILE A 174 -6.25 -4.10 6.35
C ILE A 174 -5.26 -5.24 6.51
N HIS A 175 -4.07 -4.90 6.99
CA HIS A 175 -3.03 -5.86 7.34
C HIS A 175 -3.06 -6.07 8.86
N ALA A 176 -3.22 -7.33 9.25
CA ALA A 176 -3.21 -7.75 10.63
C ALA A 176 -2.16 -8.84 10.87
N SER A 177 -1.63 -8.87 12.08
CA SER A 177 -0.63 -9.86 12.50
C SER A 177 -0.94 -10.36 13.90
N ALA A 178 -0.91 -11.68 14.10
CA ALA A 178 -1.09 -12.30 15.41
C ALA A 178 -0.45 -13.70 15.43
N PRO A 179 -0.34 -14.37 16.59
CA PRO A 179 0.13 -15.75 16.65
C PRO A 179 -0.73 -16.70 15.78
N PRO A 180 -0.14 -17.73 15.16
CA PRO A 180 -0.84 -18.64 14.23
C PRO A 180 -2.13 -19.28 14.78
N ASN A 181 -2.23 -19.46 16.10
CA ASN A 181 -3.40 -20.04 16.76
C ASN A 181 -4.68 -19.18 16.61
N HIS A 182 -4.53 -17.88 16.33
CA HIS A 182 -5.64 -16.91 16.28
C HIS A 182 -5.99 -16.45 14.86
N VAL A 183 -5.51 -17.11 13.81
CA VAL A 183 -5.76 -16.69 12.40
C VAL A 183 -7.24 -16.57 12.08
N ARG A 184 -8.07 -17.51 12.55
CA ARG A 184 -9.52 -17.44 12.36
C ARG A 184 -10.12 -16.23 13.06
N ASP A 185 -9.70 -15.97 14.29
CA ASP A 185 -10.17 -14.84 15.09
C ASP A 185 -9.77 -13.50 14.45
N ILE A 186 -8.58 -13.42 13.83
CA ILE A 186 -8.15 -12.24 13.06
C ILE A 186 -9.16 -11.95 11.95
N ILE A 187 -9.46 -12.95 11.13
CA ILE A 187 -10.36 -12.78 9.97
C ILE A 187 -11.72 -12.28 10.45
N ASP A 188 -12.29 -12.92 11.48
CA ASP A 188 -13.60 -12.52 12.02
C ASP A 188 -13.61 -11.08 12.53
N VAL A 189 -12.55 -10.63 13.21
CA VAL A 189 -12.43 -9.26 13.72
C VAL A 189 -12.26 -8.26 12.58
N ILE A 190 -11.37 -8.52 11.62
CA ILE A 190 -11.11 -7.61 10.50
C ILE A 190 -12.35 -7.51 9.59
N THR A 191 -13.03 -8.60 9.30
CA THR A 191 -14.27 -8.57 8.49
C THR A 191 -15.38 -7.78 9.19
N LYS A 192 -15.50 -7.87 10.51
CA LYS A 192 -16.43 -7.04 11.30
C LYS A 192 -16.08 -5.56 11.21
N GLU A 193 -14.82 -5.19 11.37
CA GLU A 193 -14.38 -3.80 11.26
C GLU A 193 -14.52 -3.24 9.84
N MET A 194 -14.26 -4.05 8.80
CA MET A 194 -14.52 -3.68 7.41
C MET A 194 -16.00 -3.39 7.18
N SER A 195 -16.88 -4.24 7.72
CA SER A 195 -18.34 -4.01 7.62
C SER A 195 -18.78 -2.77 8.40
N ALA A 196 -18.20 -2.56 9.58
CA ALA A 196 -18.47 -1.39 10.43
C ALA A 196 -17.94 -0.08 9.84
N MET A 197 -17.05 -0.15 8.84
CA MET A 197 -16.53 1.02 8.13
C MET A 197 -17.65 1.88 7.51
N ALA A 198 -18.69 1.24 6.98
CA ALA A 198 -19.86 1.91 6.39
C ALA A 198 -20.93 2.33 7.42
N GLY A 199 -20.65 2.15 8.72
CA GLY A 199 -21.50 2.65 9.80
C GLY A 199 -21.39 4.17 10.00
N GLU A 200 -22.09 4.67 11.02
CA GLU A 200 -22.15 6.09 11.35
C GLU A 200 -20.76 6.69 11.58
N VAL A 201 -20.50 7.85 10.98
CA VAL A 201 -19.26 8.61 11.15
C VAL A 201 -19.43 9.72 12.19
N GLY A 202 -18.64 9.66 13.26
CA GLY A 202 -18.61 10.68 14.31
C GLY A 202 -17.98 12.00 13.83
N ASN A 203 -18.50 13.14 14.29
CA ASN A 203 -17.94 14.46 13.94
C ASN A 203 -16.49 14.62 14.43
N THR A 204 -16.19 14.11 15.62
CA THR A 204 -14.89 14.24 16.26
C THR A 204 -13.84 13.37 15.58
N GLU A 205 -14.19 12.14 15.18
CA GLU A 205 -13.28 11.25 14.45
C GLU A 205 -12.98 11.78 13.05
N LEU A 206 -13.98 12.28 12.32
CA LEU A 206 -13.79 12.83 10.97
C LEU A 206 -12.88 14.05 11.02
N ARG A 207 -13.16 14.99 11.94
CA ARG A 207 -12.32 16.17 12.13
C ARG A 207 -10.89 15.79 12.48
N ARG A 208 -10.70 14.82 13.37
CA ARG A 208 -9.38 14.31 13.74
C ARG A 208 -8.65 13.71 12.53
N ALA A 209 -9.31 12.89 11.73
CA ALA A 209 -8.72 12.29 10.54
C ALA A 209 -8.29 13.34 9.50
N LYS A 210 -9.14 14.36 9.25
CA LYS A 210 -8.80 15.50 8.39
C LYS A 210 -7.57 16.26 8.88
N THR A 211 -7.57 16.66 10.15
CA THR A 211 -6.43 17.39 10.74
C THR A 211 -5.16 16.54 10.71
N GLN A 212 -5.26 15.25 10.98
CA GLN A 212 -4.12 14.33 10.92
C GLN A 212 -3.58 14.20 9.48
N LEU A 213 -4.44 14.08 8.48
CA LEU A 213 -4.03 14.01 7.08
C LEU A 213 -3.37 15.32 6.60
N GLN A 214 -3.96 16.46 6.93
CA GLN A 214 -3.39 17.79 6.63
C GLN A 214 -2.01 17.95 7.29
N SER A 215 -1.89 17.58 8.58
CA SER A 215 -0.63 17.62 9.31
C SER A 215 0.42 16.71 8.68
N MET A 216 0.05 15.49 8.29
CA MET A 216 0.96 14.54 7.66
C MET A 216 1.50 15.06 6.33
N ILE A 217 0.65 15.68 5.51
CA ILE A 217 1.08 16.29 4.23
C ILE A 217 2.06 17.43 4.49
N LEU A 218 1.72 18.36 5.39
CA LEU A 218 2.55 19.53 5.66
C LEU A 218 3.91 19.16 6.26
N MET A 219 3.94 18.23 7.22
CA MET A 219 5.18 17.75 7.84
C MET A 219 6.08 17.03 6.83
N ASN A 220 5.50 16.20 5.96
CA ASN A 220 6.27 15.51 4.91
C ASN A 220 6.92 16.49 3.91
N LEU A 221 6.29 17.65 3.67
CA LEU A 221 6.81 18.68 2.78
C LEU A 221 7.97 19.50 3.38
N GLU A 222 8.35 19.28 4.64
CA GLU A 222 9.55 19.87 5.24
C GLU A 222 10.84 19.18 4.74
N ALA A 223 10.73 17.91 4.32
CA ALA A 223 11.84 17.13 3.83
C ALA A 223 12.06 17.35 2.33
N ARG A 224 13.16 18.01 1.94
CA ARG A 224 13.50 18.30 0.53
C ARG A 224 13.45 17.08 -0.42
N PRO A 225 13.95 15.89 -0.04
CA PRO A 225 13.84 14.71 -0.89
C PRO A 225 12.38 14.32 -1.17
N VAL A 226 11.51 14.45 -0.16
CA VAL A 226 10.07 14.16 -0.29
C VAL A 226 9.39 15.18 -1.19
N VAL A 227 9.76 16.46 -1.07
CA VAL A 227 9.26 17.52 -1.96
C VAL A 227 9.64 17.24 -3.42
N PHE A 228 10.88 16.81 -3.68
CA PHE A 228 11.30 16.46 -5.04
C PHE A 228 10.51 15.28 -5.59
N GLU A 229 10.34 14.21 -4.80
CA GLU A 229 9.57 13.04 -5.20
C GLU A 229 8.09 13.39 -5.45
N ASP A 230 7.50 14.23 -4.62
CA ASP A 230 6.13 14.74 -4.78
C ASP A 230 5.96 15.50 -6.10
N ILE A 231 6.87 16.42 -6.43
CA ILE A 231 6.85 17.14 -7.72
C ILE A 231 6.91 16.16 -8.88
N ALA A 232 7.88 15.24 -8.87
CA ALA A 232 8.10 14.30 -9.96
C ALA A 232 6.85 13.42 -10.17
N ARG A 233 6.31 12.89 -9.09
CA ARG A 233 5.13 12.01 -9.10
C ARG A 233 3.88 12.74 -9.60
N GLN A 234 3.61 13.96 -9.14
CA GLN A 234 2.44 14.71 -9.60
C GLN A 234 2.54 15.07 -11.08
N VAL A 235 3.73 15.46 -11.55
CA VAL A 235 3.98 15.72 -12.98
C VAL A 235 3.79 14.46 -13.81
N LEU A 236 4.24 13.30 -13.34
CA LEU A 236 4.02 12.02 -14.03
C LEU A 236 2.55 11.58 -14.03
N ALA A 237 1.82 11.83 -12.94
CA ALA A 237 0.45 11.36 -12.76
C ALA A 237 -0.60 12.26 -13.45
N VAL A 238 -0.46 13.59 -13.32
CA VAL A 238 -1.47 14.58 -13.73
C VAL A 238 -0.92 15.59 -14.75
N GLY A 239 0.36 15.50 -15.09
CA GLY A 239 1.03 16.42 -16.03
C GLY A 239 1.44 17.76 -15.42
N HIS A 240 1.01 18.07 -14.20
CA HIS A 240 1.33 19.31 -13.50
C HIS A 240 1.36 19.11 -11.98
N ARG A 241 2.00 20.03 -11.27
CA ARG A 241 2.05 20.03 -9.81
C ARG A 241 0.88 20.83 -9.23
N LYS A 242 0.06 20.19 -8.40
CA LYS A 242 -0.93 20.85 -7.55
C LYS A 242 -0.27 21.45 -6.32
N LEU A 243 -0.76 22.62 -5.90
CA LEU A 243 -0.26 23.28 -4.70
C LEU A 243 -0.76 22.54 -3.44
N PRO A 244 0.05 22.48 -2.36
CA PRO A 244 -0.39 21.89 -1.09
C PRO A 244 -1.67 22.50 -0.53
N SER A 245 -1.89 23.81 -0.75
CA SER A 245 -3.11 24.50 -0.34
C SER A 245 -4.38 23.93 -0.98
N THR A 246 -4.30 23.45 -2.23
CA THR A 246 -5.41 22.80 -2.92
C THR A 246 -5.83 21.52 -2.20
N PHE A 247 -4.86 20.66 -1.84
CA PHE A 247 -5.15 19.42 -1.11
C PHE A 247 -5.75 19.70 0.27
N ILE A 248 -5.27 20.72 0.99
CA ILE A 248 -5.81 21.08 2.30
C ILE A 248 -7.28 21.49 2.20
N GLN A 249 -7.64 22.28 1.18
CA GLN A 249 -9.03 22.67 0.92
C GLN A 249 -9.90 21.48 0.52
N GLU A 250 -9.41 20.60 -0.35
CA GLU A 250 -10.12 19.37 -0.74
C GLU A 250 -10.40 18.48 0.49
N ILE A 251 -9.42 18.33 1.39
CA ILE A 251 -9.58 17.56 2.64
C ILE A 251 -10.59 18.22 3.57
N GLU A 252 -10.58 19.54 3.69
CA GLU A 252 -11.52 20.27 4.54
C GLU A 252 -12.97 20.12 4.06
N ASN A 253 -13.17 20.07 2.75
CA ASN A 253 -14.48 19.92 2.11
C ASN A 253 -15.08 18.52 2.26
N VAL A 254 -14.30 17.49 2.64
CA VAL A 254 -14.81 16.11 2.78
C VAL A 254 -15.95 16.04 3.80
N THR A 255 -17.11 15.52 3.41
CA THR A 255 -18.25 15.37 4.31
C THR A 255 -18.38 13.95 4.85
N LYS A 256 -19.25 13.74 5.86
CA LYS A 256 -19.57 12.39 6.34
C LYS A 256 -20.20 11.51 5.26
N ALA A 257 -21.08 12.10 4.45
CA ALA A 257 -21.76 11.41 3.37
C ALA A 257 -20.77 10.87 2.34
N ASP A 258 -19.67 11.59 2.08
CA ASP A 258 -18.60 11.11 1.18
C ASP A 258 -17.92 9.86 1.73
N ILE A 259 -17.65 9.83 3.04
CA ILE A 259 -17.03 8.68 3.70
C ILE A 259 -17.96 7.46 3.68
N GLU A 260 -19.23 7.65 4.03
CA GLU A 260 -20.25 6.58 4.00
C GLU A 260 -20.45 6.02 2.59
N ARG A 261 -20.49 6.90 1.58
CA ARG A 261 -20.60 6.53 0.17
C ARG A 261 -19.40 5.69 -0.29
N ILE A 262 -18.18 6.09 0.07
CA ILE A 262 -16.95 5.37 -0.31
C ILE A 262 -16.83 4.05 0.44
N ALA A 263 -17.14 4.02 1.73
CA ALA A 263 -17.17 2.78 2.49
C ALA A 263 -18.15 1.78 1.87
N THR A 264 -19.34 2.24 1.46
CA THR A 264 -20.32 1.43 0.75
C THR A 264 -19.82 0.98 -0.63
N ARG A 265 -19.10 1.84 -1.36
CA ARG A 265 -18.48 1.50 -2.66
C ARG A 265 -17.42 0.41 -2.49
N LEU A 266 -16.55 0.51 -1.49
CA LEU A 266 -15.52 -0.49 -1.18
C LEU A 266 -16.16 -1.86 -0.87
N LEU A 267 -17.20 -1.87 -0.03
CA LEU A 267 -17.88 -3.11 0.40
C LEU A 267 -18.66 -3.82 -0.71
N LYS A 268 -18.94 -3.16 -1.84
CA LYS A 268 -19.55 -3.80 -3.01
C LYS A 268 -18.54 -4.64 -3.82
N SER A 269 -17.24 -4.36 -3.68
CA SER A 269 -16.20 -5.10 -4.38
C SER A 269 -15.99 -6.48 -3.75
N GLN A 270 -15.55 -7.44 -4.56
CA GLN A 270 -15.29 -8.79 -4.09
C GLN A 270 -14.00 -8.83 -3.26
N PRO A 271 -13.98 -9.32 -2.02
CA PRO A 271 -12.77 -9.29 -1.21
C PRO A 271 -11.65 -10.18 -1.77
N SER A 272 -10.42 -9.72 -1.60
CA SER A 272 -9.20 -10.52 -1.75
C SER A 272 -8.61 -10.83 -0.38
N VAL A 273 -8.07 -12.03 -0.22
CA VAL A 273 -7.38 -12.44 1.01
C VAL A 273 -5.99 -12.97 0.66
N ALA A 274 -4.99 -12.56 1.43
CA ALA A 274 -3.60 -13.01 1.35
C ALA A 274 -3.02 -13.27 2.74
#